data_AF-A0A484GXN5-F1
#
_entry.id   AF-A0A484GXN5-F1
#
_cell.length_a   1.000
_cell.length_b   1.000
_cell.length_c   1.000
_cell.angle_alpha   90.00
_cell.angle_beta   90.00
_cell.angle_gamma   90.00
#
_symmetry.space_group_name_H-M   'P 1'
#
loop_
_entity.id
_entity.type
_entity.pdbx_description
1 polymer ?
#
loop_
_entity_poly.entity_id
_entity_poly.type
_entity_poly.pdbx_seq_one_letter_code
_entity_poly.pdbx_strand_id
1 'polypeptide(L)'
;MTESSPHRKWKQQNPQQLKTRDAKKAPPAARPPDRKPYHQAPFPTQPSRLRKTRKLRGHVSHGHGRIGKHRKHPGGRGNAGGMHHHRINFDKYHPGYFGKVGMRHYHLKRNQSFCPTVNLDKLWTLVSEQTRVNAAKNKTGAAPIIDVVRSGYYKVLGKGKLPKQPVIVKAKFFSRRAEEKIKGVGGACVLVA
;
A
#
# COMPACT_ATOMS: atom_id res chain seq x y z
N MET A 1 46.15 5.09 57.82
CA MET A 1 44.98 5.55 58.60
C MET A 1 44.28 6.61 57.77
N THR A 2 43.54 6.17 56.74
CA THR A 2 42.07 6.04 56.69
C THR A 2 41.36 7.37 56.40
N GLU A 3 40.84 7.46 55.17
CA GLU A 3 39.94 8.46 54.63
C GLU A 3 38.68 8.64 55.49
N SER A 4 38.20 9.88 55.64
CA SER A 4 36.87 10.15 56.21
C SER A 4 35.98 10.82 55.15
N SER A 5 35.03 10.03 54.65
CA SER A 5 33.94 10.45 53.77
C SER A 5 32.74 10.91 54.61
N PRO A 6 32.06 12.03 54.29
CA PRO A 6 30.89 12.45 55.04
C PRO A 6 29.65 11.61 54.70
N HIS A 7 29.11 11.03 55.77
CA HIS A 7 28.01 10.08 55.84
C HIS A 7 26.68 10.67 55.33
N ARG A 8 26.11 10.04 54.29
CA ARG A 8 24.79 10.36 53.70
C ARG A 8 23.70 9.86 54.65
N LYS A 9 22.96 10.76 55.32
CA LYS A 9 21.81 10.40 56.17
C LYS A 9 20.71 9.73 55.33
N TRP A 10 20.42 8.46 55.59
CA TRP A 10 19.24 7.78 55.09
C TRP A 10 18.06 8.06 56.02
N LYS A 11 16.99 8.67 55.50
CA LYS A 11 15.70 8.72 56.20
C LYS A 11 15.12 7.30 56.20
N GLN A 12 15.01 6.70 57.39
CA GLN A 12 14.20 5.50 57.60
C GLN A 12 12.73 5.82 57.27
N GLN A 13 12.13 5.06 56.36
CA GLN A 13 10.68 5.04 56.16
C GLN A 13 10.06 3.95 57.05
N ASN A 14 8.99 4.34 57.72
CA ASN A 14 8.26 3.61 58.75
C ASN A 14 7.54 2.36 58.16
N PRO A 15 7.74 1.13 58.70
CA PRO A 15 7.30 -0.12 58.07
C PRO A 15 5.83 -0.52 58.31
N GLN A 16 4.94 0.41 58.65
CA GLN A 16 3.52 0.11 58.92
C GLN A 16 2.55 0.74 57.92
N GLN A 17 2.68 0.44 56.62
CA GLN A 17 1.59 0.58 55.65
C GLN A 17 1.69 -0.46 54.51
N LEU A 18 1.69 -1.75 54.84
CA LEU A 18 1.22 -2.77 53.90
C LEU A 18 -0.25 -3.07 54.20
N LYS A 19 -1.12 -2.14 53.79
CA LYS A 19 -2.54 -2.46 53.61
C LYS A 19 -2.66 -3.24 52.30
N THR A 20 -3.19 -4.45 52.43
CA THR A 20 -3.72 -5.33 51.38
C THR A 20 -4.24 -4.54 50.18
N ARG A 21 -3.44 -4.49 49.12
CA ARG A 21 -3.94 -4.08 47.81
C ARG A 21 -4.64 -5.30 47.24
N ASP A 22 -5.97 -5.28 47.33
CA ASP A 22 -6.86 -6.15 46.58
C ASP A 22 -6.32 -6.32 45.16
N ALA A 23 -6.06 -7.58 44.78
CA ALA A 23 -5.77 -7.94 43.41
C ALA A 23 -7.04 -7.67 42.59
N LYS A 24 -7.20 -6.43 42.12
CA LYS A 24 -8.17 -6.09 41.08
C LYS A 24 -7.78 -6.86 39.83
N LYS A 25 -8.44 -8.00 39.64
CA LYS A 25 -8.48 -8.79 38.42
C LYS A 25 -8.55 -7.84 37.23
N ALA A 26 -7.53 -7.86 36.37
CA ALA A 26 -7.53 -7.04 35.16
C ALA A 26 -8.83 -7.31 34.39
N PRO A 27 -9.56 -6.27 33.94
CA PRO A 27 -10.75 -6.48 33.14
C PRO A 27 -10.35 -7.25 31.88
N PRO A 28 -11.18 -8.21 31.41
CA PRO A 28 -10.89 -8.92 30.17
C PRO A 28 -10.72 -7.88 29.05
N ALA A 29 -9.65 -8.04 28.27
CA ALA A 29 -9.38 -7.19 27.12
C ALA A 29 -10.66 -7.02 26.30
N ALA A 30 -11.10 -5.77 26.11
CA ALA A 30 -12.25 -5.47 25.28
C ALA A 30 -12.07 -6.18 23.94
N ARG A 31 -13.08 -6.96 23.53
CA ARG A 31 -13.11 -7.56 22.19
C ARG A 31 -12.80 -6.46 21.18
N PRO A 32 -11.91 -6.70 20.20
CA PRO A 32 -11.68 -5.71 19.15
C PRO A 32 -13.05 -5.34 18.57
N PRO A 33 -13.33 -4.05 18.30
CA PRO A 33 -14.62 -3.66 17.74
C PRO A 33 -14.84 -4.52 16.49
N ASP A 34 -15.99 -5.20 16.45
CA ASP A 34 -16.40 -6.00 15.31
C ASP A 34 -16.05 -5.24 14.05
N ARG A 35 -15.23 -5.84 13.18
CA ARG A 35 -14.91 -5.24 11.87
C ARG A 35 -16.26 -4.96 11.22
N LYS A 36 -16.65 -3.68 11.20
CA LYS A 36 -17.84 -3.22 10.49
C LYS A 36 -17.83 -3.90 9.13
N PRO A 37 -18.91 -4.59 8.71
CA PRO A 37 -18.96 -5.14 7.37
C PRO A 37 -18.62 -3.98 6.43
N TYR A 38 -17.62 -4.18 5.58
CA TYR A 38 -17.24 -3.19 4.57
C TYR A 38 -18.53 -2.68 3.95
N HIS A 39 -18.88 -1.41 4.20
CA HIS A 39 -20.00 -0.78 3.56
C HIS A 39 -19.71 -0.90 2.07
N GLN A 40 -20.37 -1.84 1.40
CA GLN A 40 -20.46 -1.83 -0.05
C GLN A 40 -21.03 -0.46 -0.37
N ALA A 41 -20.24 0.40 -1.00
CA ALA A 41 -20.75 1.66 -1.52
C ALA A 41 -22.03 1.32 -2.32
N PRO A 42 -23.17 1.99 -2.06
CA PRO A 42 -24.37 1.72 -2.81
C PRO A 42 -24.04 1.98 -4.28
N PHE A 43 -24.13 0.94 -5.12
CA PHE A 43 -24.00 1.10 -6.56
C PHE A 43 -24.91 2.26 -6.99
N PRO A 44 -24.44 3.20 -7.84
CA PRO A 44 -25.24 4.35 -8.23
C PRO A 44 -26.57 3.84 -8.78
N THR A 45 -27.67 4.19 -8.10
CA THR A 45 -29.02 3.79 -8.47
C THR A 45 -29.38 4.46 -9.78
N GLN A 46 -29.09 3.79 -10.90
CA GLN A 46 -29.49 4.23 -12.23
C GLN A 46 -31.01 4.50 -12.22
N PRO A 47 -31.46 5.75 -12.50
CA PRO A 47 -32.86 6.11 -12.43
C PRO A 47 -33.67 5.25 -13.40
N SER A 48 -34.75 4.65 -12.90
CA SER A 48 -35.59 3.70 -13.66
C SER A 48 -36.13 4.28 -14.97
N ARG A 49 -36.27 5.61 -15.04
CA ARG A 49 -36.71 6.38 -16.21
C ARG A 49 -35.81 6.22 -17.44
N LEU A 50 -34.49 6.10 -17.25
CA LEU A 50 -33.52 6.02 -18.36
C LEU A 50 -33.30 4.59 -18.86
N ARG A 51 -33.92 3.59 -18.23
CA ARG A 51 -33.78 2.18 -18.64
C ARG A 51 -34.45 1.94 -19.99
N LYS A 52 -33.74 1.25 -20.89
CA LYS A 52 -34.25 0.81 -22.21
C LYS A 52 -35.61 0.11 -22.11
N THR A 53 -35.85 -0.62 -21.02
CA THR A 53 -37.11 -1.34 -20.77
C THR A 53 -38.35 -0.45 -20.79
N ARG A 54 -38.24 0.84 -20.44
CA ARG A 54 -39.38 1.78 -20.50
C ARG A 54 -39.86 2.02 -21.93
N LYS A 55 -38.93 2.13 -22.89
CA LYS A 55 -39.25 2.33 -24.32
C LYS A 55 -39.74 1.07 -25.01
N LEU A 56 -39.50 -0.11 -24.44
CA LEU A 56 -39.83 -1.41 -25.04
C LEU A 56 -41.23 -1.94 -24.67
N ARG A 57 -42.01 -1.21 -23.84
CA ARG A 57 -43.40 -1.58 -23.54
C ARG A 57 -44.25 -1.52 -24.81
N GLY A 58 -45.10 -2.53 -25.03
CA GLY A 58 -45.87 -2.68 -26.27
C GLY A 58 -45.13 -3.44 -27.38
N HIS A 59 -43.81 -3.63 -27.28
CA HIS A 59 -43.08 -4.50 -28.20
C HIS A 59 -43.16 -5.97 -27.77
N VAL A 60 -43.48 -6.84 -28.73
CA VAL A 60 -43.78 -8.27 -28.51
C VAL A 60 -42.63 -9.05 -27.83
N SER A 61 -41.37 -8.80 -28.20
CA SER A 61 -40.23 -9.61 -27.73
C SER A 61 -39.16 -8.86 -26.93
N HIS A 62 -39.42 -7.61 -26.53
CA HIS A 62 -38.49 -6.78 -25.75
C HIS A 62 -37.06 -6.68 -26.35
N GLY A 63 -36.93 -6.81 -27.67
CA GLY A 63 -35.64 -6.71 -28.37
C GLY A 63 -34.82 -8.00 -28.43
N HIS A 64 -35.39 -9.17 -28.12
CA HIS A 64 -34.72 -10.47 -28.18
C HIS A 64 -35.05 -11.29 -29.44
N GLY A 65 -35.60 -10.65 -30.48
CA GLY A 65 -36.01 -11.30 -31.73
C GLY A 65 -37.28 -12.15 -31.58
N ARG A 66 -37.94 -12.52 -32.70
CA ARG A 66 -39.15 -13.37 -32.69
C ARG A 66 -38.81 -14.87 -32.72
N ILE A 67 -37.78 -15.25 -33.46
CA ILE A 67 -37.43 -16.66 -33.73
C ILE A 67 -36.46 -17.20 -32.66
N GLY A 68 -35.29 -16.59 -32.49
CA GLY A 68 -34.27 -17.07 -31.54
C GLY A 68 -34.70 -16.99 -30.07
N LYS A 69 -35.41 -15.92 -29.69
CA LYS A 69 -35.95 -15.62 -28.34
C LYS A 69 -34.88 -15.58 -27.24
N HIS A 70 -35.22 -14.93 -26.13
CA HIS A 70 -34.40 -15.00 -24.92
C HIS A 70 -34.64 -16.34 -24.21
N ARG A 71 -33.58 -17.14 -24.03
CA ARG A 71 -33.61 -18.42 -23.31
C ARG A 71 -32.63 -18.39 -22.15
N LYS A 72 -32.83 -19.26 -21.15
CA LYS A 72 -32.11 -19.19 -19.88
C LYS A 72 -30.58 -19.30 -20.01
N HIS A 73 -30.05 -20.35 -20.66
CA HIS A 73 -28.60 -20.58 -20.79
C HIS A 73 -28.26 -21.33 -22.11
N PRO A 74 -28.10 -20.63 -23.24
CA PRO A 74 -27.90 -21.29 -24.54
C PRO A 74 -26.52 -21.96 -24.68
N GLY A 75 -25.47 -21.43 -24.05
CA GLY A 75 -24.10 -21.95 -24.14
C GLY A 75 -23.56 -22.59 -22.84
N GLY A 76 -24.44 -22.80 -21.86
CA GLY A 76 -24.08 -23.16 -20.50
C GLY A 76 -24.03 -21.96 -19.56
N ARG A 77 -23.54 -22.17 -18.33
CA ARG A 77 -23.43 -21.15 -17.28
C ARG A 77 -21.97 -20.79 -17.04
N GLY A 78 -21.70 -19.50 -16.80
CA GLY A 78 -20.34 -19.02 -16.53
C GLY A 78 -19.39 -19.29 -17.70
N ASN A 79 -18.17 -19.75 -17.40
CA ASN A 79 -17.11 -20.01 -18.38
C ASN A 79 -17.14 -21.45 -18.95
N ALA A 80 -18.31 -22.08 -18.99
CA ALA A 80 -18.47 -23.42 -19.56
C ALA A 80 -18.10 -23.46 -21.05
N GLY A 81 -17.63 -24.62 -21.54
CA GLY A 81 -17.33 -24.82 -22.96
C GLY A 81 -16.10 -24.07 -23.47
N GLY A 82 -15.26 -23.51 -22.61
CA GLY A 82 -14.15 -22.65 -23.03
C GLY A 82 -13.04 -23.34 -23.85
N MET A 83 -12.97 -24.67 -23.85
CA MET A 83 -12.12 -25.46 -24.78
C MET A 83 -12.92 -26.12 -25.91
N HIS A 84 -14.24 -25.99 -25.91
CA HIS A 84 -15.17 -26.70 -26.79
C HIS A 84 -15.93 -25.68 -27.65
N HIS A 85 -17.26 -25.56 -27.48
CA HIS A 85 -18.11 -24.67 -28.27
C HIS A 85 -17.91 -23.16 -28.01
N HIS A 86 -17.19 -22.78 -26.95
CA HIS A 86 -16.75 -21.40 -26.69
C HIS A 86 -15.23 -21.19 -26.87
N ARG A 87 -14.52 -22.17 -27.45
CA ARG A 87 -13.07 -22.11 -27.68
C ARG A 87 -12.62 -20.86 -28.42
N ILE A 88 -13.31 -20.51 -29.50
CA ILE A 88 -12.98 -19.35 -30.34
C ILE A 88 -12.89 -18.06 -29.51
N ASN A 89 -13.75 -17.90 -28.49
CA ASN A 89 -13.73 -16.72 -27.64
C ASN A 89 -12.49 -16.68 -26.72
N PHE A 90 -12.11 -17.83 -26.15
CA PHE A 90 -10.95 -17.95 -25.27
C PHE A 90 -9.63 -17.83 -26.05
N ASP A 91 -9.51 -18.50 -27.20
CA ASP A 91 -8.32 -18.42 -28.03
C ASP A 91 -8.08 -16.99 -28.55
N LYS A 92 -9.16 -16.27 -28.88
CA LYS A 92 -9.07 -14.92 -29.44
C LYS A 92 -8.78 -13.84 -28.40
N TYR A 93 -9.48 -13.85 -27.26
CA TYR A 93 -9.42 -12.74 -26.30
C TYR A 93 -8.68 -13.06 -25.00
N HIS A 94 -8.53 -14.35 -24.67
CA HIS A 94 -7.92 -14.80 -23.42
C HIS A 94 -6.89 -15.93 -23.65
N PRO A 95 -5.87 -15.72 -24.51
CA PRO A 95 -4.82 -16.70 -24.69
C PRO A 95 -4.08 -16.93 -23.36
N GLY A 96 -3.81 -18.18 -23.03
CA GLY A 96 -3.17 -18.56 -21.76
C GLY A 96 -4.12 -18.68 -20.56
N TYR A 97 -5.44 -18.58 -20.76
CA TYR A 97 -6.42 -18.87 -19.70
C TYR A 97 -6.36 -20.32 -19.23
N PHE A 98 -6.18 -21.26 -20.17
CA PHE A 98 -5.98 -22.67 -19.87
C PHE A 98 -4.49 -22.99 -19.79
N GLY A 99 -4.11 -23.80 -18.80
CA GLY A 99 -2.74 -24.23 -18.56
C GLY A 99 -2.27 -23.92 -17.14
N LYS A 100 -1.08 -24.41 -16.80
CA LYS A 100 -0.43 -24.19 -15.51
C LYS A 100 0.95 -23.60 -15.75
N VAL A 101 1.25 -22.49 -15.08
CA VAL A 101 2.53 -21.77 -15.21
C VAL A 101 3.09 -21.48 -13.81
N GLY A 102 4.41 -21.54 -13.67
CA GLY A 102 5.13 -21.14 -12.47
C GLY A 102 5.01 -22.09 -11.27
N MET A 103 5.57 -21.67 -10.14
CA MET A 103 5.58 -22.43 -8.88
C MET A 103 4.52 -21.90 -7.90
N ARG A 104 3.84 -22.81 -7.19
CA ARG A 104 2.83 -22.43 -6.18
C ARG A 104 3.50 -21.94 -4.91
N HIS A 105 3.28 -20.68 -4.55
CA HIS A 105 3.71 -20.12 -3.26
C HIS A 105 2.63 -20.30 -2.19
N TYR A 106 2.88 -21.18 -1.22
CA TYR A 106 1.97 -21.43 -0.11
C TYR A 106 2.05 -20.30 0.92
N HIS A 107 0.90 -19.93 1.49
CA HIS A 107 0.79 -18.95 2.58
C HIS A 107 1.52 -17.61 2.28
N LEU A 108 1.26 -17.03 1.10
CA LEU A 108 1.88 -15.78 0.65
C LEU A 108 1.66 -14.63 1.64
N LYS A 109 2.73 -14.26 2.35
CA LYS A 109 2.77 -13.08 3.22
C LYS A 109 3.17 -11.84 2.41
N ARG A 110 2.17 -11.06 1.99
CA ARG A 110 2.39 -9.84 1.16
C ARG A 110 3.33 -8.81 1.81
N ASN A 111 3.40 -8.77 3.14
CA ASN A 111 4.28 -7.85 3.87
C ASN A 111 5.77 -8.16 3.64
N GLN A 112 6.14 -9.42 3.38
CA GLN A 112 7.54 -9.79 3.12
C GLN A 112 7.99 -9.33 1.74
N SER A 113 7.10 -9.39 0.75
CA SER A 113 7.33 -8.91 -0.61
C SER A 113 6.99 -7.42 -0.80
N PHE A 114 6.65 -6.71 0.28
CA PHE A 114 6.24 -5.32 0.20
C PHE A 114 7.46 -4.45 -0.11
N CYS A 115 7.57 -4.00 -1.35
CA CYS A 115 8.66 -3.15 -1.81
C CYS A 115 8.11 -2.06 -2.75
N PRO A 116 7.38 -1.07 -2.20
CA PRO A 116 6.94 0.10 -2.96
C PRO A 116 8.15 0.86 -3.49
N THR A 117 8.09 1.28 -4.75
CA THR A 117 9.21 1.89 -5.47
C THR A 117 8.94 3.37 -5.76
N VAL A 118 9.99 4.19 -5.72
CA VAL A 118 9.97 5.60 -6.11
C VAL A 118 11.10 5.87 -7.11
N ASN A 119 10.87 6.77 -8.05
CA ASN A 119 11.85 7.16 -9.05
C ASN A 119 12.49 8.52 -8.69
N LEU A 120 13.65 8.83 -9.27
CA LEU A 120 14.41 10.06 -8.98
C LEU A 120 13.65 11.35 -9.32
N ASP A 121 12.83 11.33 -10.37
CA ASP A 121 11.98 12.46 -10.79
C ASP A 121 11.00 12.90 -9.70
N LYS A 122 10.54 11.97 -8.86
CA LYS A 122 9.55 12.21 -7.80
C LYS A 122 10.17 12.43 -6.42
N LEU A 123 11.49 12.41 -6.27
CA LEU A 123 12.10 12.62 -4.95
C LEU A 123 11.79 14.02 -4.39
N TRP A 124 11.83 15.05 -5.24
CA TRP A 124 11.53 16.43 -4.83
C TRP A 124 10.04 16.71 -4.60
N THR A 125 9.14 15.79 -4.96
CA THR A 125 7.71 15.92 -4.62
C THR A 125 7.41 15.39 -3.22
N LEU A 126 8.32 14.61 -2.61
CA LEU A 126 8.16 14.12 -1.23
C LEU A 126 8.52 15.19 -0.20
N VAL A 127 9.10 16.30 -0.64
CA VAL A 127 9.61 17.38 0.18
C VAL A 127 8.70 18.60 -0.01
N SER A 128 8.49 19.38 1.06
CA SER A 128 7.73 20.62 0.98
C SER A 128 8.40 21.64 0.04
N GLU A 129 7.60 22.50 -0.60
CA GLU A 129 8.14 23.54 -1.49
C GLU A 129 9.09 24.48 -0.77
N GLN A 130 8.81 24.80 0.50
CA GLN A 130 9.67 25.64 1.33
C GLN A 130 11.07 25.04 1.48
N THR A 131 11.18 23.75 1.80
CA THR A 131 12.47 23.06 1.93
C THR A 131 13.21 22.98 0.59
N ARG A 132 12.48 22.80 -0.52
CA ARG A 132 13.05 22.79 -1.87
C ARG A 132 13.65 24.14 -2.27
N VAL A 133 12.94 25.23 -1.99
CA VAL A 133 13.42 26.60 -2.27
C VAL A 133 14.61 26.95 -1.39
N ASN A 134 14.59 26.55 -0.11
CA ASN A 134 15.71 26.78 0.80
C ASN A 134 16.96 26.00 0.39
N ALA A 135 16.81 24.75 -0.06
CA ALA A 135 17.91 23.96 -0.63
C ALA A 135 18.48 24.57 -1.92
N ALA A 136 17.66 25.27 -2.70
CA ALA A 136 18.12 25.98 -3.89
C ALA A 136 18.92 27.25 -3.58
N LYS A 137 18.55 27.95 -2.50
CA LYS A 137 19.18 29.22 -2.09
C LYS A 137 20.50 29.00 -1.32
N ASN A 138 20.58 27.94 -0.52
CA ASN A 138 21.75 27.65 0.31
C ASN A 138 22.81 26.84 -0.46
N LYS A 139 23.74 27.53 -1.13
CA LYS A 139 24.86 26.88 -1.86
C LYS A 139 25.97 26.34 -0.95
N THR A 140 26.05 26.80 0.30
CA THR A 140 27.12 26.51 1.28
C THR A 140 26.62 25.68 2.48
N GLY A 141 25.33 25.34 2.55
CA GLY A 141 24.69 24.73 3.71
C GLY A 141 24.22 23.28 3.50
N ALA A 142 23.92 22.62 4.63
CA ALA A 142 23.52 21.21 4.73
C ALA A 142 22.47 20.77 3.69
N ALA A 143 22.76 19.66 2.98
CA ALA A 143 21.88 19.08 1.97
C ALA A 143 20.59 18.53 2.61
N PRO A 144 19.42 18.64 1.92
CA PRO A 144 18.18 18.10 2.43
C PRO A 144 18.23 16.57 2.50
N ILE A 145 17.75 16.02 3.62
CA ILE A 145 17.60 14.58 3.82
C ILE A 145 16.19 14.19 3.40
N ILE A 146 16.09 13.38 2.34
CA ILE A 146 14.84 12.81 1.87
C ILE A 146 14.73 11.38 2.39
N ASP A 147 13.87 11.20 3.39
CA ASP A 147 13.52 9.89 3.90
C ASP A 147 12.34 9.31 3.12
N VAL A 148 12.64 8.40 2.20
CA VAL A 148 11.61 7.76 1.39
C VAL A 148 10.87 6.67 2.16
N VAL A 149 11.47 6.11 3.21
CA VAL A 149 10.87 5.08 4.06
C VAL A 149 9.73 5.67 4.86
N ARG A 150 9.92 6.86 5.43
CA ARG A 150 8.85 7.61 6.11
C ARG A 150 7.68 7.95 5.18
N SER A 151 7.99 8.12 3.89
CA SER A 151 7.00 8.36 2.83
C SER A 151 6.34 7.06 2.31
N GLY A 152 6.69 5.91 2.87
CA GLY A 152 6.12 4.61 2.52
C GLY A 152 6.77 3.93 1.31
N TYR A 153 7.97 4.34 0.88
CA TYR A 153 8.71 3.74 -0.22
C TYR A 153 9.98 3.05 0.27
N TYR A 154 10.29 1.87 -0.26
CA TYR A 154 11.45 1.08 0.18
C TYR A 154 12.59 1.10 -0.83
N LYS A 155 12.28 1.19 -2.13
CA LYS A 155 13.29 1.13 -3.19
C LYS A 155 13.29 2.35 -4.09
N VAL A 156 14.47 2.93 -4.31
CA VAL A 156 14.68 4.05 -5.22
C VAL A 156 15.22 3.55 -6.57
N LEU A 157 14.60 3.99 -7.65
CA LEU A 157 14.90 3.63 -9.03
C LEU A 157 15.39 4.83 -9.84
N GLY A 158 16.29 4.58 -10.79
CA GLY A 158 17.02 5.62 -11.54
C GLY A 158 16.30 6.26 -12.73
N LYS A 159 14.97 6.17 -12.86
CA LYS A 159 14.24 6.86 -13.95
C LYS A 159 14.21 8.37 -13.68
N GLY A 160 14.40 9.17 -14.73
CA GLY A 160 14.38 10.63 -14.65
C GLY A 160 15.76 11.25 -14.39
N LYS A 161 15.76 12.56 -14.17
CA LYS A 161 16.94 13.38 -13.85
C LYS A 161 16.68 14.10 -12.54
N LEU A 162 17.71 14.22 -11.71
CA LEU A 162 17.69 15.10 -10.56
C LEU A 162 18.12 16.51 -10.97
N PRO A 163 17.61 17.56 -10.31
CA PRO A 163 18.19 18.91 -10.44
C PRO A 163 19.65 18.88 -9.98
N LYS A 164 20.46 19.84 -10.42
CA LYS A 164 21.87 20.00 -10.02
C LYS A 164 22.00 20.52 -8.57
N GLN A 165 21.34 19.85 -7.63
CA GLN A 165 21.29 20.19 -6.21
C GLN A 165 21.62 18.93 -5.40
N PRO A 166 22.62 18.97 -4.51
CA PRO A 166 23.01 17.79 -3.73
C PRO A 166 21.87 17.38 -2.79
N VAL A 167 21.65 16.07 -2.67
CA VAL A 167 20.56 15.49 -1.88
C VAL A 167 21.03 14.23 -1.17
N ILE A 168 20.62 14.04 0.08
CA ILE A 168 20.88 12.82 0.84
C ILE A 168 19.59 12.01 0.85
N VAL A 169 19.60 10.81 0.26
CA VAL A 169 18.41 9.96 0.16
C VAL A 169 18.57 8.76 1.10
N LYS A 170 17.59 8.55 1.97
CA LYS A 170 17.51 7.39 2.88
C LYS A 170 16.48 6.39 2.36
N ALA A 171 16.91 5.18 2.02
CA ALA A 171 16.04 4.11 1.51
C ALA A 171 16.53 2.72 1.95
N LYS A 172 15.69 1.69 1.81
CA LYS A 172 16.11 0.29 2.06
C LYS A 172 16.93 -0.28 0.90
N PHE A 173 16.58 0.09 -0.33
CA PHE A 173 17.25 -0.40 -1.54
C PHE A 173 17.43 0.72 -2.56
N PHE A 174 18.54 0.69 -3.29
CA PHE A 174 18.78 1.53 -4.45
C PHE A 174 19.05 0.67 -5.68
N SER A 175 18.70 1.16 -6.87
CA SER A 175 19.25 0.58 -8.10
C SER A 175 20.59 1.22 -8.43
N ARG A 176 21.49 0.48 -9.10
CA ARG A 176 22.82 0.97 -9.50
C ARG A 176 22.76 2.32 -10.22
N ARG A 177 21.85 2.44 -11.19
CA ARG A 177 21.59 3.69 -11.94
C ARG A 177 21.10 4.84 -11.06
N ALA A 178 20.37 4.54 -9.98
CA ALA A 178 19.94 5.58 -9.05
C ALA A 178 21.12 6.12 -8.23
N GLU A 179 21.97 5.21 -7.74
CA GLU A 179 23.17 5.59 -6.98
C GLU A 179 24.14 6.42 -7.82
N GLU A 180 24.44 5.98 -9.04
CA GLU A 180 25.33 6.70 -9.98
C GLU A 180 24.84 8.15 -10.20
N LYS A 181 23.53 8.34 -10.38
CA LYS A 181 22.94 9.66 -10.61
C LYS A 181 22.90 10.53 -9.36
N ILE A 182 22.58 9.96 -8.20
CA ILE A 182 22.58 10.70 -6.93
C ILE A 182 24.01 11.16 -6.60
N LYS A 183 24.99 10.26 -6.71
CA LYS A 183 26.41 10.58 -6.52
C LYS A 183 26.91 11.60 -7.56
N GLY A 184 26.48 11.49 -8.82
CA GLY A 184 26.83 12.43 -9.88
C GLY A 184 26.34 13.87 -9.68
N VAL A 185 25.31 14.06 -8.84
CA VAL A 185 24.81 15.39 -8.43
C VAL A 185 25.49 15.89 -7.14
N GLY A 186 26.41 15.12 -6.56
CA GLY A 186 27.04 15.41 -5.27
C GLY A 186 26.16 15.04 -4.08
N GLY A 187 25.15 14.18 -4.29
CA GLY A 187 24.31 13.61 -3.24
C GLY A 187 24.88 12.33 -2.63
N ALA A 188 24.24 11.87 -1.56
CA ALA A 188 24.60 10.63 -0.87
C ALA A 188 23.41 9.66 -0.79
N CYS A 189 23.68 8.36 -0.96
CA CYS A 189 22.71 7.29 -0.75
C CYS A 189 22.97 6.64 0.60
N VAL A 190 21.99 6.66 1.48
CA VAL A 190 22.07 6.07 2.82
C VAL A 190 21.10 4.90 2.91
N LEU A 191 21.63 3.72 3.19
CA LEU A 191 20.83 2.52 3.39
C LEU A 191 20.23 2.51 4.81
N VAL A 192 18.96 2.13 4.90
CA VAL A 192 18.22 1.99 6.17
C VAL A 192 17.69 0.57 6.27
N ALA A 193 17.84 -0.05 7.45
CA ALA A 193 17.37 -1.42 7.73
C ALA A 193 15.83 -1.53 7.78
#